data_AF-A0A954JPS4-F1
#
_entry.id   AF-A0A954JPS4-F1
#
_cell.length_a   1.000
_cell.length_b   1.000
_cell.length_c   1.000
_cell.angle_alpha   90.00
_cell.angle_beta   90.00
_cell.angle_gamma   90.00
#
_symmetry.space_group_name_H-M   'P 1'
#
loop_
_entity.id
_entity.type
_entity.pdbx_description
1 polymer ?
#
loop_
_entity_poly.entity_id
_entity_poly.type
_entity_poly.pdbx_seq_one_letter_code
_entity_poly.pdbx_strand_id
1 'polypeptide(L)'
;MQTPKPRFSASLRPLAGCLVALATLAACGAEDPPPFQSVQDHPDGYWQDVRFPQGTGILDEESRRKLEQLANVGYATGYEAPRIETGVTIHLEELAQPGLNLYCSGHAPEAVLMDMQGKVLHRWSLPFDQVPSQRTPSMRTQLTWRKVHLLANGDLIVCYEGLGLARLDRNSKLLWYWDGASHHDFEVIGDRVFTLSREGSTLPYLETDQPIVEDAVCQ
;
A
#
# COMPACT_ATOMS: atom_id res chain seq x y z
N MET A 1 59.16 -28.72 40.72
CA MET A 1 59.86 -27.69 39.93
C MET A 1 58.97 -26.46 39.89
N GLN A 2 59.26 -25.51 40.76
CA GLN A 2 58.46 -24.32 41.07
C GLN A 2 59.48 -23.23 41.40
N THR A 3 59.47 -22.08 40.71
CA THR A 3 60.15 -20.80 41.05
C THR A 3 59.96 -19.79 39.91
N PRO A 4 60.03 -18.44 40.13
CA PRO A 4 58.85 -17.64 40.43
C PRO A 4 58.70 -16.37 39.54
N LYS A 5 57.57 -15.67 39.68
CA LYS A 5 57.34 -14.31 39.17
C LYS A 5 58.24 -13.27 39.88
N PRO A 6 58.69 -12.20 39.20
CA PRO A 6 59.05 -10.97 39.87
C PRO A 6 57.85 -9.99 39.97
N ARG A 7 57.74 -9.41 41.15
CA ARG A 7 56.82 -8.34 41.58
C ARG A 7 57.35 -6.98 41.11
N PHE A 8 56.47 -6.06 40.73
CA PHE A 8 56.74 -4.63 40.84
C PHE A 8 55.66 -3.98 41.71
N SER A 9 56.12 -3.20 42.68
CA SER A 9 55.36 -2.59 43.76
C SER A 9 54.83 -1.21 43.38
N ALA A 10 53.72 -0.84 43.99
CA ALA A 10 53.03 0.43 43.84
C ALA A 10 53.72 1.62 44.54
N SER A 11 53.51 2.84 44.03
CA SER A 11 53.44 4.07 44.84
C SER A 11 52.28 4.97 44.38
N LEU A 12 51.38 5.26 45.32
CA LEU A 12 50.30 6.27 45.30
C LEU A 12 50.89 7.70 45.32
N ARG A 13 50.39 8.76 44.65
CA ARG A 13 49.18 9.64 44.85
C ARG A 13 49.50 11.01 44.16
N PRO A 14 48.62 12.04 44.04
CA PRO A 14 47.16 12.12 44.08
C PRO A 14 46.49 13.04 42.99
N LEU A 15 45.14 12.97 42.93
CA LEU A 15 44.12 14.01 42.65
C LEU A 15 44.27 15.00 41.47
N ALA A 16 43.34 14.92 40.51
CA ALA A 16 42.30 15.95 40.30
C ALA A 16 41.56 15.72 38.97
N GLY A 17 40.24 15.93 38.96
CA GLY A 17 39.49 16.21 37.73
C GLY A 17 38.36 15.23 37.43
N CYS A 18 37.21 15.48 38.04
CA CYS A 18 35.92 15.03 37.53
C CYS A 18 35.75 15.40 36.05
N LEU A 19 35.41 14.43 35.21
CA LEU A 19 34.56 14.65 34.05
C LEU A 19 33.79 13.36 33.81
N VAL A 20 32.58 13.33 34.38
CA VAL A 20 31.53 12.41 33.96
C VAL A 20 31.24 12.76 32.51
N ALA A 21 31.78 11.98 31.58
CA ALA A 21 31.33 12.00 30.20
C ALA A 21 29.93 11.38 30.18
N LEU A 22 28.91 12.22 30.41
CA LEU A 22 27.58 11.96 29.86
C LEU A 22 27.76 11.89 28.35
N ALA A 23 27.87 10.68 27.82
CA ALA A 23 27.67 10.45 26.41
C ALA A 23 26.22 10.83 26.12
N THR A 24 26.04 12.06 25.66
CA THR A 24 24.82 12.50 25.03
C THR A 24 24.54 11.53 23.90
N LEU A 25 23.52 10.69 24.08
CA LEU A 25 22.79 10.11 22.97
C LEU A 25 22.43 11.28 22.07
N ALA A 26 23.20 11.42 20.99
CA ALA A 26 22.85 12.31 19.91
C ALA A 26 21.46 11.86 19.47
N ALA A 27 20.46 12.67 19.80
CA ALA A 27 19.15 12.59 19.20
C ALA A 27 19.39 12.70 17.70
N CYS A 28 19.39 11.58 17.00
CA CYS A 28 19.14 11.57 15.56
C CYS A 28 17.78 12.24 15.41
N GLY A 29 17.80 13.52 15.04
CA GLY A 29 16.61 14.26 14.68
C GLY A 29 15.94 13.48 13.56
N ALA A 30 14.87 12.77 13.91
CA ALA A 30 13.81 12.53 12.96
C ALA A 30 13.26 13.93 12.67
N GLU A 31 13.72 14.54 11.59
CA GLU A 31 12.92 15.58 10.97
C GLU A 31 11.55 14.94 10.73
N ASP A 32 10.51 15.50 11.35
CA ASP A 32 9.16 15.10 11.07
C ASP A 32 9.00 15.16 9.54
N PRO A 33 8.52 14.09 8.89
CA PRO A 33 8.29 14.12 7.47
C PRO A 33 7.42 15.34 7.16
N PRO A 34 7.71 16.07 6.06
CA PRO A 34 6.98 17.28 5.75
C PRO A 34 5.47 17.00 5.78
N PRO A 35 4.64 17.92 6.30
CA PRO A 35 3.20 17.74 6.34
C PRO A 35 2.71 17.43 4.92
N PHE A 36 2.02 16.30 4.79
CA PHE A 36 1.51 15.82 3.53
C PHE A 36 0.59 16.87 2.89
N GLN A 37 0.88 17.22 1.64
CA GLN A 37 -0.10 17.86 0.78
C GLN A 37 -1.02 16.76 0.26
N SER A 38 -2.28 16.76 0.70
CA SER A 38 -3.33 15.96 0.08
C SER A 38 -3.24 16.12 -1.42
N VAL A 39 -3.19 15.01 -2.17
CA VAL A 39 -3.34 15.07 -3.62
C VAL A 39 -4.79 15.41 -3.90
N GLN A 40 -5.09 16.72 -3.87
CA GLN A 40 -6.40 17.29 -4.19
C GLN A 40 -6.77 17.13 -5.67
N ASP A 41 -5.84 16.59 -6.47
CA ASP A 41 -5.96 16.46 -7.93
C ASP A 41 -6.08 15.01 -8.41
N HIS A 42 -6.22 14.03 -7.51
CA HIS A 42 -6.61 12.69 -7.93
C HIS A 42 -8.12 12.64 -8.12
N PRO A 43 -8.61 12.11 -9.24
CA PRO A 43 -10.03 11.91 -9.38
C PRO A 43 -10.55 11.05 -8.23
N ASP A 44 -11.75 11.36 -7.73
CA ASP A 44 -12.42 10.58 -6.69
C ASP A 44 -12.27 9.07 -6.95
N GLY A 45 -11.93 8.32 -5.89
CA GLY A 45 -11.78 6.87 -5.92
C GLY A 45 -13.05 6.13 -6.36
N TYR A 46 -13.13 4.80 -6.18
CA TYR A 46 -14.34 4.01 -6.54
C TYR A 46 -15.65 4.41 -5.84
N TRP A 47 -15.64 5.43 -5.00
CA TRP A 47 -16.85 6.00 -4.42
C TRP A 47 -17.59 6.80 -5.48
N GLN A 48 -18.39 6.10 -6.30
CA GLN A 48 -19.40 6.74 -7.11
C GLN A 48 -20.64 6.95 -6.25
N ASP A 49 -21.13 8.19 -6.21
CA ASP A 49 -22.48 8.45 -5.70
C ASP A 49 -23.49 7.87 -6.70
N VAL A 50 -23.88 6.62 -6.49
CA VAL A 50 -24.85 5.95 -7.36
C VAL A 50 -26.27 6.50 -7.24
N ARG A 51 -26.52 7.48 -6.36
CA ARG A 51 -27.76 8.26 -6.43
C ARG A 51 -27.80 9.06 -7.74
N PHE A 52 -26.64 9.33 -8.33
CA PHE A 52 -26.48 10.07 -9.58
C PHE A 52 -25.38 9.47 -10.48
N PRO A 53 -25.63 8.34 -11.16
CA PRO A 53 -24.77 7.91 -12.26
C PRO A 53 -24.60 9.08 -13.25
N GLN A 54 -23.38 9.31 -13.77
CA GLN A 54 -23.16 10.36 -14.76
C GLN A 54 -24.10 10.16 -15.96
N GLY A 55 -25.01 11.13 -16.19
CA GLY A 55 -26.04 11.08 -17.24
C GLY A 55 -27.49 10.88 -16.75
N THR A 56 -27.76 10.65 -15.46
CA THR A 56 -29.14 10.45 -14.96
C THR A 56 -30.00 11.71 -14.85
N GLY A 57 -29.42 12.89 -15.09
CA GLY A 57 -30.20 14.12 -15.27
C GLY A 57 -31.14 14.10 -16.49
N ILE A 58 -31.08 13.05 -17.32
CA ILE A 58 -31.80 12.91 -18.60
C ILE A 58 -32.54 11.56 -18.68
N LEU A 59 -33.09 11.05 -17.57
CA LEU A 59 -33.95 9.86 -17.62
C LEU A 59 -35.43 10.27 -17.53
N ASP A 60 -36.21 9.89 -18.54
CA ASP A 60 -37.66 10.01 -18.48
C ASP A 60 -38.27 9.10 -17.40
N GLU A 61 -39.53 9.34 -17.09
CA GLU A 61 -40.28 8.62 -16.04
C GLU A 61 -40.28 7.10 -16.26
N GLU A 62 -40.33 6.67 -17.52
CA GLU A 62 -40.37 5.27 -17.90
C GLU A 62 -39.03 4.58 -17.66
N SER A 63 -37.93 5.24 -18.02
CA SER A 63 -36.56 4.76 -17.81
C SER A 63 -36.24 4.65 -16.33
N ARG A 64 -36.76 5.57 -15.50
CA ARG A 64 -36.59 5.51 -14.04
C ARG A 64 -37.29 4.30 -13.43
N ARG A 65 -38.53 4.02 -13.84
CA ARG A 65 -39.26 2.82 -13.39
C ARG A 65 -38.58 1.52 -13.82
N LYS A 66 -37.99 1.47 -15.02
CA LYS A 66 -37.20 0.30 -15.46
C LYS A 66 -35.94 0.13 -14.61
N LEU A 67 -35.28 1.22 -14.23
CA LEU A 67 -34.13 1.18 -13.33
C LEU A 67 -34.50 0.64 -11.94
N GLU A 68 -35.64 1.08 -11.39
CA GLU A 68 -36.18 0.56 -10.12
C GLU A 68 -36.55 -0.92 -10.20
N GLN A 69 -37.07 -1.39 -11.34
CA GLN A 69 -37.30 -2.81 -11.57
C GLN A 69 -36.00 -3.62 -11.66
N LEU A 70 -34.95 -3.06 -12.28
CA LEU A 70 -33.62 -3.67 -12.35
C LEU A 70 -32.91 -3.70 -11.00
N ALA A 71 -33.18 -2.75 -10.10
CA ALA A 71 -32.69 -2.78 -8.72
C ALA A 71 -33.22 -3.97 -7.91
N ASN A 72 -34.31 -4.62 -8.35
CA ASN A 72 -34.83 -5.85 -7.76
C ASN A 72 -34.18 -7.14 -8.31
N VAL A 73 -33.34 -7.01 -9.33
CA VAL A 73 -32.49 -8.12 -9.77
C VAL A 73 -31.32 -8.16 -8.80
N GLY A 74 -31.16 -9.27 -8.06
CA GLY A 74 -30.16 -9.43 -6.97
C GLY A 74 -28.67 -9.30 -7.36
N TYR A 75 -28.38 -8.82 -8.56
CA TYR A 75 -27.07 -8.39 -9.03
C TYR A 75 -26.87 -6.87 -8.96
N ALA A 76 -27.90 -6.10 -8.58
CA ALA A 76 -27.75 -4.69 -8.26
C ALA A 76 -26.97 -4.58 -6.94
N THR A 77 -25.71 -4.17 -7.04
CA THR A 77 -24.88 -3.81 -5.89
C THR A 77 -25.67 -2.80 -5.04
N GLY A 78 -26.02 -3.17 -3.81
CA GLY A 78 -26.63 -2.25 -2.86
C GLY A 78 -25.60 -1.20 -2.48
N TYR A 79 -25.91 0.08 -2.69
CA TYR A 79 -25.07 1.17 -2.24
C TYR A 79 -25.81 1.93 -1.14
N GLU A 80 -25.13 2.13 -0.01
CA GLU A 80 -25.58 3.01 1.05
C GLU A 80 -24.73 4.29 1.00
N ALA A 81 -25.32 5.45 1.26
CA ALA A 81 -24.54 6.66 1.42
C ALA A 81 -23.51 6.46 2.55
N PRO A 82 -22.27 6.96 2.41
CA PRO A 82 -21.28 6.82 3.46
C PRO A 82 -21.80 7.44 4.76
N ARG A 83 -21.59 6.74 5.87
CA ARG A 83 -21.83 7.31 7.20
C ARG A 83 -20.88 8.50 7.40
N ILE A 84 -21.35 9.53 8.11
CA ILE A 84 -20.56 10.75 8.39
C ILE A 84 -19.36 10.43 9.32
N GLU A 85 -19.44 9.31 10.04
CA GLU A 85 -18.38 8.85 10.95
C GLU A 85 -17.12 8.46 10.16
N THR A 86 -15.97 8.93 10.62
CA THR A 86 -14.65 8.66 10.00
C THR A 86 -13.71 8.00 11.02
N GLY A 87 -12.72 7.27 10.53
CA GLY A 87 -11.79 6.51 11.37
C GLY A 87 -12.35 5.17 11.86
N VAL A 88 -11.80 4.66 12.97
CA VAL A 88 -12.29 3.41 13.59
C VAL A 88 -13.53 3.74 14.42
N THR A 89 -14.70 3.35 13.92
CA THR A 89 -15.99 3.66 14.57
C THR A 89 -16.37 2.65 15.65
N ILE A 90 -15.82 1.43 15.59
CA ILE A 90 -16.01 0.38 16.59
C ILE A 90 -14.63 -0.23 16.87
N HIS A 91 -14.13 -0.04 18.09
CA HIS A 91 -12.90 -0.67 18.58
C HIS A 91 -13.21 -1.45 19.87
N LEU A 92 -13.25 -2.78 19.76
CA LEU A 92 -13.46 -3.69 20.89
C LEU A 92 -12.11 -4.27 21.33
N GLU A 93 -11.42 -3.57 22.22
CA GLU A 93 -10.03 -3.87 22.60
C GLU A 93 -9.84 -5.32 23.07
N GLU A 94 -10.79 -5.88 23.80
CA GLU A 94 -10.73 -7.27 24.29
C GLU A 94 -10.88 -8.34 23.19
N LEU A 95 -11.44 -7.96 22.03
CA LEU A 95 -11.66 -8.85 20.88
C LEU A 95 -10.69 -8.57 19.72
N ALA A 96 -9.91 -7.49 19.81
CA ALA A 96 -8.99 -7.06 18.77
C ALA A 96 -7.57 -7.50 19.10
N GLN A 97 -6.85 -8.02 18.10
CA GLN A 97 -5.43 -8.24 18.25
C GLN A 97 -4.70 -6.88 18.25
N PRO A 98 -3.88 -6.56 19.27
CA PRO A 98 -3.14 -5.31 19.29
C PRO A 98 -2.06 -5.31 18.20
N GLY A 99 -1.87 -4.18 17.55
CA GLY A 99 -0.85 -4.03 16.52
C GLY A 99 -1.02 -2.78 15.66
N LEU A 100 -0.21 -2.70 14.62
CA LEU A 100 -0.35 -1.70 13.57
C LEU A 100 -1.12 -2.29 12.40
N ASN A 101 -1.97 -1.47 11.80
CA ASN A 101 -2.78 -1.84 10.65
C ASN A 101 -2.17 -1.23 9.40
N LEU A 102 -1.72 -2.07 8.47
CA LEU A 102 -1.39 -1.67 7.11
C LEU A 102 -2.66 -1.79 6.25
N TYR A 103 -3.07 -0.68 5.66
CA TYR A 103 -4.31 -0.60 4.90
C TYR A 103 -4.06 0.03 3.53
N CYS A 104 -4.52 -0.64 2.48
CA CYS A 104 -4.65 -0.09 1.14
C CYS A 104 -6.08 -0.33 0.65
N SER A 105 -6.61 0.58 -0.16
CA SER A 105 -7.92 0.38 -0.77
C SER A 105 -7.95 1.03 -2.15
N GLY A 106 -8.93 0.62 -2.96
CA GLY A 106 -9.01 1.06 -4.35
C GLY A 106 -9.32 2.55 -4.56
N HIS A 107 -9.31 3.40 -3.53
CA HIS A 107 -9.63 4.81 -3.69
C HIS A 107 -8.48 5.63 -4.28
N ALA A 108 -7.23 5.23 -4.05
CA ALA A 108 -6.04 5.95 -4.53
C ALA A 108 -4.82 5.01 -4.57
N PRO A 109 -3.74 5.38 -5.28
CA PRO A 109 -2.47 4.65 -5.27
C PRO A 109 -1.67 4.97 -4.00
N GLU A 110 -2.22 4.57 -2.86
CA GLU A 110 -1.63 4.78 -1.54
C GLU A 110 -1.94 3.66 -0.54
N ALA A 111 -1.12 3.63 0.51
CA ALA A 111 -1.32 2.77 1.67
C ALA A 111 -0.99 3.55 2.93
N VAL A 112 -1.72 3.24 4.01
CA VAL A 112 -1.54 3.86 5.32
C VAL A 112 -1.15 2.81 6.33
N LEU A 113 -0.19 3.16 7.18
CA LEU A 113 0.07 2.46 8.43
C LEU A 113 -0.57 3.27 9.55
N MET A 114 -1.45 2.65 10.33
CA MET A 114 -2.16 3.32 11.42
C MET A 114 -2.19 2.46 12.69
N ASP A 115 -2.34 3.11 13.83
CA ASP A 115 -2.59 2.40 15.10
C ASP A 115 -4.05 1.93 15.22
N MET A 116 -4.37 1.26 16.33
CA MET A 116 -5.71 0.72 16.62
C MET A 116 -6.77 1.80 16.86
N GLN A 117 -6.35 3.05 17.09
CA GLN A 117 -7.25 4.20 17.26
C GLN A 117 -7.48 4.93 15.93
N GLY A 118 -6.88 4.45 14.83
CA GLY A 118 -6.99 5.06 13.51
C GLY A 118 -6.06 6.27 13.32
N LYS A 119 -5.10 6.50 14.22
CA LYS A 119 -4.07 7.53 13.99
C LYS A 119 -3.12 7.01 12.92
N VAL A 120 -3.05 7.75 11.81
CA VAL A 120 -2.08 7.49 10.75
C VAL A 120 -0.67 7.76 11.28
N LEU A 121 0.18 6.74 11.23
CA LEU A 121 1.59 6.80 11.63
C LEU A 121 2.50 7.00 10.41
N HIS A 122 2.12 6.44 9.27
CA HIS A 122 2.88 6.54 8.02
C HIS A 122 1.97 6.40 6.80
N ARG A 123 2.41 6.95 5.67
CA ARG A 123 1.71 6.86 4.38
C ARG A 123 2.72 6.68 3.26
N TRP A 124 2.41 5.76 2.34
CA TRP A 124 3.10 5.62 1.07
C TRP A 124 2.16 6.04 -0.06
N SER A 125 2.70 6.68 -1.11
CA SER A 125 1.92 7.01 -2.30
C SER A 125 2.81 7.05 -3.54
N LEU A 126 2.37 6.41 -4.62
CA LEU A 126 3.04 6.48 -5.91
C LEU A 126 1.99 6.47 -7.02
N PRO A 127 1.58 7.64 -7.52
CA PRO A 127 0.72 7.74 -8.69
C PRO A 127 1.33 7.03 -9.90
N PHE A 128 0.50 6.38 -10.73
CA PHE A 128 1.00 5.55 -11.83
C PHE A 128 1.71 6.36 -12.93
N ASP A 129 1.38 7.64 -13.10
CA ASP A 129 2.07 8.55 -14.03
C ASP A 129 3.53 8.84 -13.64
N GLN A 130 3.93 8.53 -12.41
CA GLN A 130 5.32 8.61 -11.93
C GLN A 130 6.09 7.30 -12.13
N VAL A 131 5.43 6.24 -12.62
CA VAL A 131 6.03 4.93 -12.88
C VAL A 131 6.53 4.88 -14.32
N PRO A 132 7.78 4.42 -14.58
CA PRO A 132 8.34 4.31 -15.92
C PRO A 132 7.83 3.05 -16.66
N SER A 133 6.51 2.93 -16.84
CA SER A 133 5.86 1.82 -17.55
C SER A 133 5.62 2.16 -19.02
N GLN A 134 5.64 1.14 -19.88
CA GLN A 134 5.17 1.27 -21.27
C GLN A 134 3.68 0.95 -21.41
N ARG A 135 3.07 0.35 -20.37
CA ARG A 135 1.64 0.04 -20.35
C ARG A 135 0.84 1.29 -20.02
N THR A 136 -0.30 1.41 -20.68
CA THR A 136 -1.28 2.46 -20.39
C THR A 136 -2.44 1.84 -19.62
N PRO A 137 -2.81 2.39 -18.44
CA PRO A 137 -4.03 2.02 -17.74
C PRO A 137 -5.24 2.18 -18.69
N SER A 138 -5.97 1.10 -18.93
CA SER A 138 -7.22 1.12 -19.70
C SER A 138 -8.44 1.30 -18.80
N MET A 139 -8.31 0.97 -17.52
CA MET A 139 -9.34 1.13 -16.51
C MET A 139 -8.82 1.97 -15.35
N ARG A 140 -9.70 2.77 -14.76
CA ARG A 140 -9.37 3.51 -13.52
C ARG A 140 -8.87 2.59 -12.40
N THR A 141 -9.27 1.31 -12.37
CA THR A 141 -8.94 0.37 -11.26
C THR A 141 -7.46 0.10 -11.18
N GLN A 142 -6.78 0.30 -12.30
CA GLN A 142 -5.35 0.12 -12.44
C GLN A 142 -4.58 1.35 -11.95
N LEU A 143 -5.25 2.46 -11.68
CA LEU A 143 -4.65 3.67 -11.08
C LEU A 143 -4.51 3.58 -9.56
N THR A 144 -4.99 2.49 -8.94
CA THR A 144 -4.92 2.29 -7.49
C THR A 144 -4.24 0.95 -7.17
N TRP A 145 -3.81 0.79 -5.92
CA TRP A 145 -3.11 -0.43 -5.50
C TRP A 145 -4.10 -1.51 -5.09
N ARG A 146 -3.87 -2.74 -5.56
CA ARG A 146 -4.68 -3.91 -5.21
C ARG A 146 -4.19 -4.65 -3.99
N LYS A 147 -2.87 -4.70 -3.84
CA LYS A 147 -2.19 -5.32 -2.72
C LYS A 147 -0.91 -4.56 -2.42
N VAL A 148 -0.56 -4.56 -1.14
CA VAL A 148 0.72 -4.06 -0.65
C VAL A 148 1.37 -5.07 0.28
N HIS A 149 2.69 -5.05 0.37
CA HIS A 149 3.46 -5.86 1.31
C HIS A 149 4.57 -5.01 1.92
N LEU A 150 4.55 -4.88 3.25
CA LEU A 150 5.55 -4.12 4.00
C LEU A 150 6.76 -5.02 4.31
N LEU A 151 7.92 -4.61 3.86
CA LEU A 151 9.18 -5.28 4.13
C LEU A 151 9.74 -4.85 5.50
N ALA A 152 10.58 -5.71 6.09
CA ALA A 152 11.18 -5.46 7.42
C ALA A 152 12.02 -4.17 7.49
N ASN A 153 12.52 -3.66 6.36
CA ASN A 153 13.28 -2.41 6.28
C ASN A 153 12.41 -1.15 6.09
N GLY A 154 11.08 -1.30 6.05
CA GLY A 154 10.13 -0.20 5.85
C GLY A 154 9.81 0.13 4.38
N ASP A 155 10.38 -0.62 3.44
CA ASP A 155 9.99 -0.53 2.03
C ASP A 155 8.64 -1.19 1.81
N LEU A 156 7.94 -0.74 0.76
CA LEU A 156 6.65 -1.28 0.37
C LEU A 156 6.74 -1.87 -1.04
N ILE A 157 6.25 -3.10 -1.23
CA ILE A 157 5.96 -3.64 -2.56
C ILE A 157 4.46 -3.43 -2.82
N VAL A 158 4.10 -2.97 -4.02
CA VAL A 158 2.72 -2.62 -4.40
C VAL A 158 2.37 -3.23 -5.74
N CYS A 159 1.09 -3.59 -5.91
CA CYS A 159 0.55 -4.16 -7.14
C CYS A 159 -0.43 -3.19 -7.81
N TYR A 160 -0.12 -2.81 -9.06
CA TYR A 160 -1.04 -2.13 -9.96
C TYR A 160 -1.71 -3.16 -10.88
N GLU A 161 -3.03 -3.30 -10.77
CA GLU A 161 -3.82 -4.31 -11.48
C GLU A 161 -3.57 -4.30 -13.00
N GLY A 162 -3.14 -5.43 -13.54
CA GLY A 162 -2.87 -5.61 -14.98
C GLY A 162 -1.71 -4.77 -15.52
N LEU A 163 -0.97 -4.07 -14.66
CA LEU A 163 0.15 -3.21 -15.06
C LEU A 163 1.46 -3.82 -14.56
N GLY A 164 1.61 -4.02 -13.25
CA GLY A 164 2.86 -4.55 -12.72
C GLY A 164 3.06 -4.33 -11.22
N LEU A 165 4.30 -4.59 -10.78
CA LEU A 165 4.72 -4.42 -9.39
C LEU A 165 5.72 -3.28 -9.27
N ALA A 166 5.62 -2.52 -8.19
CA ALA A 166 6.65 -1.55 -7.82
C ALA A 166 7.15 -1.81 -6.39
N ARG A 167 8.42 -1.52 -6.14
CA ARG A 167 8.94 -1.36 -4.79
C ARG A 167 9.32 0.09 -4.57
N LEU A 168 8.91 0.63 -3.43
CA LEU A 168 9.22 1.98 -2.99
C LEU A 168 9.83 1.97 -1.59
N ASP A 169 10.67 2.94 -1.30
CA ASP A 169 11.20 3.14 0.05
C ASP A 169 10.17 3.78 0.99
N ARG A 170 10.54 3.93 2.27
CA ARG A 170 9.71 4.60 3.29
C ARG A 170 9.29 6.03 2.92
N ASN A 171 9.96 6.71 2.00
CA ASN A 171 9.62 8.07 1.57
C ASN A 171 8.81 8.08 0.26
N SER A 172 8.30 6.93 -0.17
CA SER A 172 7.63 6.73 -1.45
C SER A 172 8.48 6.92 -2.69
N LYS A 173 9.81 6.82 -2.56
CA LYS A 173 10.68 6.85 -3.73
C LYS A 173 10.70 5.49 -4.40
N LEU A 174 10.40 5.46 -5.70
CA LEU A 174 10.49 4.25 -6.52
C LEU A 174 11.93 3.69 -6.50
N LEU A 175 12.07 2.42 -6.11
CA LEU A 175 13.31 1.65 -6.14
C LEU A 175 13.42 0.79 -7.40
N TRP A 176 12.33 0.10 -7.76
CA TRP A 176 12.21 -0.63 -9.02
C TRP A 176 10.74 -0.79 -9.43
N TYR A 177 10.54 -1.00 -10.73
CA TYR A 177 9.24 -1.35 -11.32
C TYR A 177 9.41 -2.57 -12.25
N TRP A 178 8.44 -3.48 -12.21
CA TRP A 178 8.37 -4.66 -13.07
C TRP A 178 7.03 -4.66 -13.85
N ASP A 179 7.11 -4.61 -15.18
CA ASP A 179 6.00 -4.35 -16.11
C ASP A 179 5.26 -5.62 -16.59
N GLY A 180 5.18 -6.63 -15.72
CA GLY A 180 4.73 -7.99 -16.05
C GLY A 180 3.22 -8.26 -15.87
N ALA A 181 2.36 -7.25 -16.02
CA ALA A 181 0.91 -7.40 -15.99
C ALA A 181 0.35 -8.14 -14.74
N SER A 182 0.88 -7.85 -13.55
CA SER A 182 0.41 -8.45 -12.29
C SER A 182 -1.07 -8.22 -12.06
N HIS A 183 -1.81 -9.29 -11.79
CA HIS A 183 -3.26 -9.26 -11.93
C HIS A 183 -4.02 -8.93 -10.65
N HIS A 184 -3.69 -9.45 -9.47
CA HIS A 184 -4.40 -9.03 -8.23
C HIS A 184 -3.61 -9.26 -6.95
N ASP A 185 -2.67 -10.18 -7.00
CA ASP A 185 -2.02 -10.70 -5.82
C ASP A 185 -0.54 -10.97 -6.10
N PHE A 186 0.26 -10.91 -5.04
CA PHE A 186 1.63 -11.36 -5.03
C PHE A 186 2.03 -11.79 -3.62
N GLU A 187 2.97 -12.71 -3.52
CA GLU A 187 3.53 -13.18 -2.26
C GLU A 187 5.05 -12.99 -2.25
N VAL A 188 5.58 -12.50 -1.14
CA VAL A 188 7.02 -12.31 -0.95
C VAL A 188 7.57 -13.47 -0.14
N ILE A 189 8.47 -14.24 -0.72
CA ILE A 189 9.10 -15.40 -0.06
C ILE A 189 10.62 -15.23 -0.15
N GLY A 190 11.23 -14.86 0.97
CA GLY A 190 12.66 -14.56 1.02
C GLY A 190 12.99 -13.35 0.16
N ASP A 191 13.79 -13.56 -0.88
CA ASP A 191 14.22 -12.55 -1.85
C ASP A 191 13.38 -12.54 -3.14
N ARG A 192 12.34 -13.36 -3.23
CA ARG A 192 11.50 -13.54 -4.43
C ARG A 192 10.10 -13.00 -4.23
N VAL A 193 9.51 -12.54 -5.34
CA VAL A 193 8.14 -12.05 -5.38
C VAL A 193 7.35 -12.87 -6.39
N PHE A 194 6.45 -13.73 -5.91
CA PHE A 194 5.60 -14.53 -6.77
C PHE A 194 4.30 -13.78 -7.05
N THR A 195 3.88 -13.69 -8.31
CA THR A 195 2.64 -12.97 -8.68
C THR A 195 1.90 -13.69 -9.79
N LEU A 196 0.61 -13.39 -9.92
CA LEU A 196 -0.19 -13.81 -11.05
C LEU A 196 -0.03 -12.79 -12.17
N SER A 197 0.54 -13.16 -13.30
CA SER A 197 0.57 -12.33 -14.51
C SER A 197 -0.54 -12.75 -15.46
N ARG A 198 -1.04 -11.78 -16.22
CA ARG A 198 -2.09 -11.99 -17.22
C ARG A 198 -1.62 -11.52 -18.59
N GLU A 199 -1.58 -12.42 -19.55
CA GLU A 199 -1.17 -12.13 -20.93
C GLU A 199 -2.26 -12.52 -21.93
N GLY A 200 -2.44 -11.68 -22.95
CA GLY A 200 -3.33 -12.00 -24.06
C GLY A 200 -2.59 -12.83 -25.10
N SER A 201 -3.12 -13.99 -25.45
CA SER A 201 -2.60 -14.85 -26.51
C SER A 201 -3.68 -15.12 -27.58
N THR A 202 -3.25 -15.44 -28.79
CA THR A 202 -4.14 -15.96 -29.83
C THR A 202 -3.85 -17.44 -30.01
N LEU A 203 -4.90 -18.26 -29.97
CA LEU A 203 -4.80 -19.69 -30.22
C LEU A 203 -5.34 -19.99 -31.61
N PRO A 204 -4.49 -20.35 -32.59
CA PRO A 204 -4.92 -20.49 -33.99
C PRO A 204 -6.03 -21.53 -34.22
N TYR A 205 -6.21 -22.47 -33.29
CA TYR A 205 -7.25 -23.50 -33.36
C TYR A 205 -8.59 -23.07 -32.75
N LEU A 206 -8.61 -21.98 -31.99
CA LEU A 206 -9.84 -21.33 -31.59
C LEU A 206 -10.15 -20.33 -32.71
N GLU A 207 -11.18 -20.61 -33.52
CA GLU A 207 -11.66 -19.72 -34.58
C GLU A 207 -12.35 -18.48 -33.97
N THR A 208 -11.60 -17.68 -33.21
CA THR A 208 -12.04 -16.47 -32.53
C THR A 208 -11.09 -15.32 -32.84
N ASP A 209 -11.69 -14.18 -33.14
CA ASP A 209 -11.04 -12.89 -33.34
C ASP A 209 -10.78 -12.15 -32.02
N GLN A 210 -11.30 -12.67 -30.90
CA GLN A 210 -10.96 -12.19 -29.55
C GLN A 210 -9.73 -12.93 -29.01
N PRO A 211 -8.75 -12.22 -28.42
CA PRO A 211 -7.63 -12.85 -27.74
C PRO A 211 -8.14 -13.64 -26.53
N ILE A 212 -7.53 -14.79 -26.28
CA ILE A 212 -7.71 -15.49 -25.01
C ILE A 212 -6.74 -14.89 -23.98
N VAL A 213 -7.10 -15.07 -22.72
CA VAL A 213 -6.33 -14.55 -21.59
C VAL A 213 -5.72 -15.72 -20.86
N GLU A 214 -4.39 -15.73 -20.78
CA GLU A 214 -3.62 -16.73 -20.04
C GLU A 214 -3.14 -16.12 -18.72
N ASP A 215 -3.45 -16.81 -17.62
CA ASP A 215 -2.95 -16.48 -16.30
C ASP A 215 -1.79 -17.42 -15.94
N ALA A 216 -0.67 -16.85 -15.50
CA ALA A 216 0.53 -17.60 -15.10
C ALA A 216 1.08 -17.11 -13.76
N VAL A 217 1.82 -17.97 -13.06
CA VAL A 217 2.61 -17.57 -11.89
C VAL A 217 4.01 -17.19 -12.35
N CYS A 218 4.44 -15.98 -12.01
CA CYS A 218 5.75 -15.41 -12.33
C CYS A 218 6.53 -15.06 -11.05
N GLN A 219 7.86 -14.96 -11.14
CA GLN A 219 8.78 -14.65 -10.03
C GLN A 219 9.91 -13.71 -10.43
#